data_AF-A0A7X4CP84-F1
#
_entry.id   AF-A0A7X4CP84-F1
#
_cell.length_a   1.000
_cell.length_b   1.000
_cell.length_c   1.000
_cell.angle_alpha   90.00
_cell.angle_beta   90.00
_cell.angle_gamma   90.00
#
_symmetry.space_group_name_H-M   'P 1'
#
loop_
_entity.id
_entity.type
_entity.pdbx_description
1 polymer ?
#
loop_
_entity_poly.entity_id
_entity_poly.type
_entity_poly.pdbx_seq_one_letter_code
_entity_poly.pdbx_strand_id
1 'polypeptide(L)' 'MEVKRYLESMSEPQDTMYVEIADMHRFTRRGDDWAKFREDLIELLEQTISEDLSKEFAKATENWDSEDPPQ' A
#
# COMPACT_ATOMS: atom_id res chain seq x y z
N MET A 1 -1.18 13.62 -0.80
CA MET A 1 -0.53 12.55 -1.59
C MET A 1 -1.61 11.69 -2.23
N GLU A 2 -1.48 11.35 -3.52
CA GLU A 2 -2.37 10.38 -4.17
C GLU A 2 -1.81 8.97 -3.93
N VAL A 3 -2.62 8.08 -3.34
CA VAL A 3 -2.26 6.69 -3.13
C VAL A 3 -3.35 5.83 -3.76
N LYS A 4 -2.99 5.03 -4.76
CA LYS A 4 -3.90 4.07 -5.41
C LYS A 4 -3.58 2.70 -4.86
N ARG A 5 -4.60 1.95 -4.46
CA ARG A 5 -4.47 0.54 -4.08
C ARG A 5 -5.45 -0.30 -4.91
N TYR A 6 -5.03 -1.45 -5.40
CA TYR A 6 -5.90 -2.38 -6.16
C TYR A 6 -5.41 -3.81 -6.04
N LEU A 7 -6.33 -4.77 -6.19
CA LEU A 7 -6.03 -6.19 -6.31
C LEU A 7 -5.99 -6.56 -7.80
N GLU A 8 -4.96 -7.26 -8.21
CA GLU A 8 -4.94 -7.94 -9.51
C GLU A 8 -4.99 -9.45 -9.26
N SER A 9 -6.11 -10.06 -9.64
CA SER A 9 -6.30 -11.50 -9.58
C SER A 9 -5.72 -12.12 -10.87
N MET A 10 -4.44 -12.43 -10.84
CA MET A 10 -3.74 -13.11 -11.94
C MET A 10 -4.06 -14.61 -11.91
N SER A 11 -5.30 -14.99 -12.27
CA SER A 11 -5.75 -16.38 -12.49
C SER A 11 -5.23 -17.43 -11.48
N GLU A 12 -6.03 -17.67 -10.41
CA GLU A 12 -5.87 -18.70 -9.35
C GLU A 12 -4.83 -18.41 -8.24
N PRO A 13 -5.00 -19.01 -7.04
CA PRO A 13 -5.82 -18.57 -5.91
C PRO A 13 -5.16 -17.48 -5.02
N GLN A 14 -4.26 -16.64 -5.56
CA GLN A 14 -3.58 -15.60 -4.78
C GLN A 14 -3.77 -14.22 -5.40
N ASP A 15 -4.60 -13.41 -4.77
CA ASP A 15 -4.71 -12.00 -5.11
C ASP A 15 -3.37 -11.29 -4.85
N THR A 16 -2.94 -10.50 -5.83
CA THR A 16 -1.75 -9.64 -5.69
C THR A 16 -2.22 -8.23 -5.37
N MET A 17 -1.80 -7.73 -4.21
CA MET A 17 -2.02 -6.36 -3.77
C MET A 17 -1.01 -5.43 -4.44
N TYR A 18 -1.51 -4.35 -5.01
CA TYR A 18 -0.72 -3.27 -5.58
C TYR A 18 -1.00 -1.97 -4.84
N VAL A 19 0.07 -1.21 -4.59
CA VAL A 19 0.01 0.16 -4.04
C VAL A 19 0.88 1.07 -4.90
N GLU A 20 0.29 2.13 -5.42
CA GLU A 20 0.98 3.17 -6.17
C GLU A 20 0.92 4.47 -5.41
N ILE A 21 2.09 5.05 -5.14
CA ILE A 21 2.27 6.29 -4.39
C ILE A 21 2.71 7.38 -5.37
N ALA A 22 1.89 8.41 -5.48
CA ALA A 22 2.13 9.58 -6.32
C ALA A 22 2.47 9.25 -7.79
N ASP A 23 1.99 8.11 -8.29
CA ASP A 23 2.30 7.59 -9.65
C ASP A 23 3.81 7.36 -9.91
N MET A 24 4.65 7.41 -8.87
CA MET A 24 6.11 7.28 -8.95
C MET A 24 6.62 5.97 -8.35
N HIS A 25 6.02 5.52 -7.26
CA HIS A 25 6.46 4.33 -6.54
C HIS A 25 5.35 3.29 -6.53
N ARG A 26 5.57 2.17 -7.21
CA ARG A 26 4.66 1.02 -7.24
C ARG A 26 5.22 -0.11 -6.41
N PHE A 27 4.44 -0.57 -5.44
CA PHE A 27 4.75 -1.69 -4.57
C PHE A 27 3.75 -2.81 -4.76
N THR A 28 4.21 -4.05 -4.62
CA THR A 28 3.41 -5.24 -4.87
C THR A 28 3.61 -6.24 -3.75
N ARG A 29 2.53 -6.85 -3.25
CA ARG A 29 2.60 -7.90 -2.22
C ARG A 29 1.57 -8.97 -2.52
N ARG A 30 1.91 -10.23 -2.24
CA ARG A 30 0.94 -11.35 -2.29
C ARG A 30 0.18 -11.47 -0.98
N GLY A 31 -1.11 -11.73 -1.06
CA GLY A 31 -2.00 -11.95 0.09
C GLY A 31 -3.15 -10.95 0.11
N ASP A 32 -3.88 -10.91 1.23
CA ASP A 32 -5.07 -10.08 1.44
C ASP A 32 -4.92 -9.08 2.61
N ASP A 33 -3.78 -9.11 3.32
CA ASP A 33 -3.56 -8.32 4.52
C ASP A 33 -3.04 -6.91 4.20
N TRP A 34 -3.98 -6.01 3.93
CA TRP A 34 -3.71 -4.60 3.63
C TRP A 34 -3.13 -3.82 4.82
N ALA A 35 -3.50 -4.19 6.05
CA ALA A 35 -2.97 -3.56 7.26
C ALA A 35 -1.47 -3.83 7.38
N LYS A 36 -1.07 -5.10 7.27
CA LYS A 36 0.34 -5.50 7.26
C LYS A 36 1.09 -4.94 6.05
N PHE A 37 0.43 -4.80 4.90
CA PHE A 37 1.06 -4.17 3.73
C PHE A 37 1.33 -2.69 3.96
N ARG A 38 0.40 -1.97 4.58
CA ARG A 38 0.60 -0.57 4.97
C ARG A 38 1.78 -0.42 5.93
N GLU A 39 1.86 -1.23 6.98
CA GLU A 39 2.98 -1.16 7.95
C GLU A 39 4.34 -1.38 7.27
N ASP A 40 4.43 -2.42 6.43
CA ASP A 40 5.65 -2.74 5.67
C ASP A 40 6.07 -1.59 4.74
N LEU A 41 5.09 -0.94 4.09
CA LEU A 41 5.34 0.23 3.24
C LEU A 41 5.81 1.45 4.04
N ILE A 42 5.26 1.70 5.23
CA ILE A 42 5.68 2.81 6.10
C ILE A 42 7.15 2.63 6.49
N GLU A 43 7.54 1.43 6.94
CA GLU A 43 8.93 1.11 7.26
C GLU A 43 9.82 1.22 6.01
N LEU A 44 9.38 0.68 4.87
CA LEU A 44 10.16 0.72 3.64
C LEU A 44 10.39 2.15 3.15
N LEU A 45 9.36 3.00 3.18
CA LEU A 45 9.46 4.41 2.79
C LEU A 45 10.38 5.18 3.73
N GLU A 46 10.31 4.90 5.04
CA GLU A 46 11.17 5.53 6.04
C GLU A 46 12.64 5.16 5.83
N GLN A 47 12.93 3.88 5.61
CA GLN A 47 14.31 3.38 5.45
C GLN A 47 14.91 3.67 4.08
N THR A 48 14.09 3.67 3.01
CA THR A 48 14.58 3.68 1.63
C THR A 48 14.45 5.04 0.97
N ILE A 49 13.40 5.81 1.27
CA ILE A 49 13.09 7.05 0.56
C ILE A 49 13.25 8.27 1.47
N SER A 50 12.37 8.43 2.46
CA SER A 50 12.41 9.54 3.42
C SER A 50 11.41 9.31 4.55
N GLU A 51 11.81 9.71 5.77
CA GLU A 51 10.92 9.76 6.94
C GLU A 51 9.71 10.68 6.70
N ASP A 52 9.88 11.79 5.98
CA ASP A 52 8.80 12.75 5.69
C ASP A 52 7.73 12.12 4.79
N LEU A 53 8.17 11.42 3.74
CA LEU A 53 7.30 10.68 2.83
C LEU A 53 6.56 9.54 3.55
N SER A 54 7.25 8.85 4.46
CA SER A 54 6.64 7.79 5.29
C SER A 54 5.51 8.35 6.17
N LYS A 55 5.73 9.51 6.82
CA LYS A 55 4.70 10.18 7.61
C LYS A 55 3.51 10.65 6.76
N GLU A 56 3.77 11.20 5.59
CA GLU A 56 2.71 11.59 4.65
C GLU A 56 1.89 10.38 4.18
N PHE A 57 2.56 9.27 3.85
CA PHE A 57 1.90 8.03 3.47
C PHE A 57 1.09 7.44 4.63
N ALA A 58 1.66 7.38 5.85
CA ALA A 58 0.97 6.87 7.03
C ALA A 58 -0.32 7.64 7.33
N LYS A 59 -0.30 8.96 7.15
CA LYS A 59 -1.45 9.86 7.31
C LYS A 59 -2.48 9.69 6.18
N ALA A 60 -2.02 9.58 4.93
CA ALA A 60 -2.90 9.36 3.78
C ALA A 60 -3.58 7.99 3.81
N THR A 61 -2.96 7.01 4.46
CA THR A 61 -3.43 5.62 4.58
C THR A 61 -4.03 5.29 5.95
N GLU A 62 -4.25 6.29 6.82
CA GLU A 62 -4.83 6.09 8.16
C GLU A 62 -6.21 5.41 8.10
N ASN A 63 -6.99 5.71 7.07
CA ASN A 63 -8.33 5.13 6.86
C ASN A 63 -8.31 3.72 6.25
N TRP A 64 -7.16 3.18 5.85
CA TRP A 64 -7.09 1.84 5.25
C TRP A 64 -7.54 0.72 6.18
N ASP A 65 -7.42 0.94 7.50
CA ASP A 65 -7.87 0.01 8.54
C ASP A 65 -9.40 -0.03 8.67
N SER A 66 -10.09 1.00 8.17
CA SER A 66 -11.55 1.19 8.29
C SER A 66 -12.30 1.14 6.96
N GLU A 67 -11.62 1.29 5.83
CA GLU A 67 -12.21 1.19 4.50
C GLU A 67 -12.00 -0.20 3.89
N ASP A 68 -13.11 -0.87 3.59
CA ASP A 68 -13.19 -2.08 2.76
C ASP A 68 -12.22 -1.93 1.56
N PRO A 69 -11.43 -2.97 1.22
CA PRO A 69 -10.51 -2.88 0.10
C PRO A 69 -11.27 -2.45 -1.16
N PRO A 70 -10.72 -1.56 -1.99
CA PRO A 70 -11.42 -1.12 -3.19
C PRO A 70 -11.76 -2.34 -4.05
N GLN A 71 -13.05 -2.47 -4.38
CA GLN A 71 -13.57 -3.48 -5.29
C GLN A 71 -13.13 -3.23 -6.73
#